data_AF-A0A920U5W0-F1
#
_entry.id   AF-A0A920U5W0-F1
#
_cell.length_a   1.000
_cell.length_b   1.000
_cell.length_c   1.000
_cell.angle_alpha   90.00
_cell.angle_beta   90.00
_cell.angle_gamma   90.00
#
_symmetry.space_group_name_H-M   'P 1'
#
loop_
_entity.id
_entity.type
_entity.pdbx_description
1 polymer ?
#
loop_
_entity_poly.entity_id
_entity_poly.type
_entity_poly.pdbx_seq_one_letter_code
_entity_poly.pdbx_strand_id
1 'polypeptide(L)'
;MGVANNSHGYPNRKRRRSCPELVRRSKANQPRVYPNLISIVYAAGQGEIDVGFVNHYYVPRFVKEEGPDFGARNHYLGKGDPGAVIDVAAVGIIKSTENQDTAERGLLNTC
;
A
#
# COMPACT_ATOMS: atom_id res chain seq x y z
N MET A 1 -2.92 3.29 4.41
CA MET A 1 -3.62 2.43 3.44
C MET A 1 -5.09 2.44 3.85
N GLY A 2 -6.00 2.86 2.95
CA GLY A 2 -7.48 2.91 3.11
C GLY A 2 -8.03 4.16 3.81
N VAL A 3 -9.16 4.75 3.33
CA VAL A 3 -9.94 5.86 3.95
C VAL A 3 -11.30 5.37 4.45
N ALA A 4 -11.58 5.54 5.76
CA ALA A 4 -12.89 5.67 6.47
C ALA A 4 -13.11 4.79 7.74
N ASN A 5 -14.12 5.21 8.53
CA ASN A 5 -14.33 5.15 10.00
C ASN A 5 -14.74 3.81 10.69
N ASN A 6 -14.32 3.67 11.96
CA ASN A 6 -14.72 2.80 13.10
C ASN A 6 -15.86 1.76 12.89
N SER A 7 -15.84 0.49 13.34
CA SER A 7 -15.37 -0.14 14.59
C SER A 7 -15.67 -1.66 14.53
N HIS A 8 -15.06 -2.45 15.43
CA HIS A 8 -15.37 -3.85 15.86
C HIS A 8 -14.27 -4.92 15.58
N GLY A 9 -13.68 -5.42 16.67
CA GLY A 9 -12.69 -6.51 16.69
C GLY A 9 -13.30 -7.91 16.57
N TYR A 10 -12.49 -8.89 16.14
CA TYR A 10 -12.92 -10.29 15.93
C TYR A 10 -11.90 -11.34 16.42
N PRO A 11 -12.35 -12.51 16.95
CA PRO A 11 -11.50 -13.55 17.53
C PRO A 11 -11.04 -14.64 16.54
N ASN A 12 -10.09 -15.45 17.01
CA ASN A 12 -8.96 -16.06 16.28
C ASN A 12 -9.20 -17.26 15.30
N ARG A 13 -10.44 -17.69 15.00
CA ARG A 13 -10.72 -18.84 14.07
C ARG A 13 -11.19 -18.47 12.65
N LYS A 14 -11.41 -17.19 12.34
CA LYS A 14 -11.98 -16.73 11.04
C LYS A 14 -10.97 -16.46 9.90
N ARG A 15 -9.65 -16.64 10.12
CA ARG A 15 -8.62 -16.11 9.20
C ARG A 15 -8.64 -16.68 7.77
N ARG A 16 -8.87 -17.98 7.57
CA ARG A 16 -8.87 -18.60 6.22
C ARG A 16 -10.08 -18.27 5.34
N ARG A 17 -11.25 -17.93 5.92
CA ARG A 17 -12.44 -17.54 5.13
C ARG A 17 -12.48 -16.05 4.80
N SER A 18 -11.66 -15.24 5.48
CA SER A 18 -11.67 -13.77 5.39
C SER A 18 -11.15 -13.24 4.05
N CYS A 19 -10.11 -13.84 3.45
CA CYS A 19 -9.54 -13.32 2.20
C CYS A 19 -10.50 -13.44 1.00
N PRO A 20 -11.17 -14.59 0.77
CA PRO A 20 -12.17 -14.69 -0.30
C PRO A 20 -13.38 -13.76 -0.10
N GLU A 21 -13.73 -13.46 1.15
CA GLU A 21 -14.84 -12.56 1.47
C GLU A 21 -14.47 -11.10 1.20
N LEU A 22 -13.26 -10.67 1.59
CA LEU A 22 -12.74 -9.34 1.29
C LEU A 22 -12.78 -9.06 -0.22
N VAL A 23 -12.25 -9.97 -1.03
CA VAL A 23 -12.25 -9.82 -2.50
C VAL A 23 -13.67 -9.75 -3.07
N ARG A 24 -14.60 -10.57 -2.57
CA ARG A 24 -16.02 -10.49 -3.00
C ARG A 24 -16.64 -9.15 -2.67
N ARG A 25 -16.41 -8.63 -1.46
CA ARG A 25 -16.92 -7.32 -1.03
C ARG A 25 -16.32 -6.18 -1.86
N SER A 26 -15.02 -6.23 -2.16
CA SER A 26 -14.40 -5.26 -3.07
C SER A 26 -15.02 -5.32 -4.47
N LYS A 27 -15.26 -6.50 -5.02
CA LYS A 27 -15.90 -6.66 -6.34
C LYS A 27 -17.35 -6.17 -6.36
N ALA A 28 -18.09 -6.34 -5.27
CA ALA A 28 -19.47 -5.85 -5.15
C ALA A 28 -19.57 -4.32 -5.30
N ASN A 29 -18.50 -3.60 -4.97
CA ASN A 29 -18.39 -2.15 -5.15
C ASN A 29 -18.01 -1.74 -6.60
N GLN A 30 -17.98 -2.69 -7.55
CA GLN A 30 -17.68 -2.45 -8.97
C GLN A 30 -16.42 -1.58 -9.18
N PRO A 31 -15.25 -2.00 -8.67
CA PRO A 31 -14.06 -1.18 -8.67
C PRO A 31 -13.57 -0.94 -10.10
N ARG A 32 -13.09 0.27 -10.37
CA ARG A 32 -12.35 0.57 -11.60
C ARG A 32 -10.97 -0.08 -11.57
N VAL A 33 -10.52 -0.57 -12.71
CA VAL A 33 -9.20 -1.18 -12.89
C VAL A 33 -8.27 -0.15 -13.49
N TYR A 34 -7.11 0.01 -12.87
CA TYR A 34 -6.07 0.93 -13.31
C TYR A 34 -4.78 0.15 -13.60
N PRO A 35 -3.94 0.60 -14.55
CA PRO A 35 -2.73 -0.11 -14.94
C PRO A 35 -1.64 -0.10 -13.87
N ASN A 36 -1.64 0.87 -12.96
CA ASN A 36 -0.64 0.99 -11.89
C ASN A 36 -1.13 1.88 -10.74
N LEU A 37 -0.40 1.86 -9.62
CA LEU A 37 -0.76 2.62 -8.41
C LEU A 37 -0.71 4.15 -8.62
N ILE A 38 0.15 4.65 -9.51
CA ILE A 38 0.28 6.08 -9.80
C ILE A 38 -1.01 6.61 -10.42
N SER A 39 -1.57 5.88 -11.40
CA SER A 39 -2.85 6.24 -12.03
C SER A 39 -4.02 6.24 -11.05
N ILE A 40 -4.00 5.38 -10.01
CA ILE A 40 -5.01 5.38 -8.95
C ILE A 40 -4.92 6.65 -8.10
N VAL A 41 -3.71 7.07 -7.72
CA VAL A 41 -3.51 8.30 -6.93
C VAL A 41 -3.94 9.53 -7.71
N TYR A 42 -3.61 9.58 -9.00
CA TYR A 42 -4.05 10.66 -9.87
C TYR A 42 -5.58 10.71 -10.00
N ALA A 43 -6.22 9.56 -10.29
CA ALA A 43 -7.68 9.46 -10.38
C ALA A 43 -8.38 9.93 -9.09
N ALA A 44 -7.85 9.54 -7.92
CA ALA A 44 -8.37 10.01 -6.63
C ALA A 44 -8.13 11.53 -6.42
N GLY A 45 -6.98 12.05 -6.86
CA GLY A 45 -6.67 13.48 -6.78
C GLY A 45 -7.56 14.36 -7.66
N GLN A 46 -8.04 13.81 -8.79
CA GLN A 46 -8.97 14.47 -9.71
C GLN A 46 -10.45 14.25 -9.34
N GLY A 47 -10.74 13.47 -8.28
CA GLY A 47 -12.10 13.12 -7.89
C GLY A 47 -12.81 12.14 -8.84
N GLU A 48 -12.07 11.43 -9.69
CA GLU A 48 -12.62 10.38 -10.56
C GLU A 48 -13.09 9.15 -9.74
N ILE A 49 -12.42 8.90 -8.62
CA ILE A 49 -12.75 7.85 -7.65
C ILE A 49 -12.69 8.41 -6.23
N ASP A 50 -13.55 7.89 -5.33
CA ASP A 50 -13.57 8.32 -3.94
C ASP A 50 -12.41 7.73 -3.12
N VAL A 51 -12.00 6.49 -3.44
CA VAL A 51 -10.97 5.75 -2.70
C VAL A 51 -10.21 4.78 -3.59
N GLY A 52 -8.91 4.63 -3.33
CA GLY A 52 -8.04 3.66 -3.99
C GLY A 52 -7.08 2.98 -3.00
N PHE A 53 -6.69 1.75 -3.32
CA PHE A 53 -5.67 1.02 -2.56
C PHE A 53 -4.29 1.28 -3.16
N VAL A 54 -3.46 2.02 -2.41
CA VAL A 54 -2.11 2.43 -2.83
C VAL A 54 -1.14 2.37 -1.67
N ASN A 55 0.15 2.30 -1.98
CA ASN A 55 1.18 2.45 -0.97
C ASN A 55 1.25 3.89 -0.45
N HIS A 56 1.54 4.02 0.85
CA HIS A 56 1.45 5.29 1.58
C HIS A 56 2.38 6.40 1.06
N TYR A 57 3.46 6.06 0.36
CA TYR A 57 4.47 7.00 -0.08
C TYR A 57 4.09 7.78 -1.36
N TYR A 58 3.04 7.39 -2.09
CA TYR A 58 2.68 8.07 -3.33
C TYR A 58 2.01 9.44 -3.10
N VAL A 59 1.04 9.55 -2.18
CA VAL A 59 0.34 10.83 -1.95
C VAL A 59 1.31 11.95 -1.53
N PRO A 60 2.26 11.75 -0.59
CA PRO A 60 3.25 12.78 -0.27
C PRO A 60 4.12 13.19 -1.46
N ARG A 61 4.43 12.25 -2.36
CA ARG A 61 5.16 12.54 -3.59
C ARG A 61 4.36 13.46 -4.51
N PHE A 62 3.08 13.16 -4.75
CA PHE A 62 2.20 14.01 -5.55
C PHE A 62 1.99 15.39 -4.94
N VAL A 63 1.81 15.48 -3.62
CA VAL A 63 1.72 16.77 -2.91
C VAL A 63 2.99 17.60 -3.08
N LYS A 64 4.16 16.96 -3.13
CA LYS A 64 5.44 17.63 -3.38
C LYS A 64 5.58 18.10 -4.84
N GLU A 65 5.07 17.33 -5.80
CA GLU A 65 5.20 17.60 -7.24
C GLU A 65 4.13 18.59 -7.75
N GLU A 66 2.87 18.42 -7.33
CA GLU A 66 1.69 19.17 -7.80
C GLU A 66 1.24 20.29 -6.84
N GLY A 67 1.72 20.26 -5.58
CA GLY A 67 1.40 21.24 -4.56
C GLY A 67 0.38 20.79 -3.50
N PRO A 68 0.16 21.63 -2.47
CA PRO A 68 -0.68 21.29 -1.31
C PRO A 68 -2.16 21.08 -1.66
N ASP A 69 -2.63 21.68 -2.75
CA ASP A 69 -4.03 21.62 -3.20
C ASP A 69 -4.37 20.33 -3.93
N PHE A 70 -3.41 19.43 -4.14
CA PHE A 70 -3.67 18.10 -4.71
C PHE A 70 -4.79 17.38 -3.92
N GLY A 71 -5.80 16.84 -4.59
CA GLY A 71 -7.05 16.41 -3.93
C GLY A 71 -6.93 15.17 -3.03
N ALA A 72 -5.95 14.29 -3.26
CA ALA A 72 -5.90 13.01 -2.54
C ALA A 72 -5.22 13.12 -1.17
N ARG A 73 -5.70 12.35 -0.18
CA ARG A 73 -5.11 12.26 1.17
C ARG A 73 -4.98 10.81 1.62
N ASN A 74 -3.90 10.52 2.34
CA ASN A 74 -3.72 9.22 2.98
C ASN A 74 -4.68 9.08 4.16
N HIS A 75 -5.24 7.89 4.32
CA HIS A 75 -5.83 7.45 5.57
C HIS A 75 -5.23 6.09 5.94
N TYR A 76 -5.22 5.84 7.24
CA TYR A 76 -4.60 4.69 7.86
C TYR A 76 -5.65 3.94 8.65
N LEU A 77 -5.88 2.69 8.27
CA LEU A 77 -6.82 1.80 8.95
C LEU A 77 -6.32 1.47 10.37
N GLY A 78 -7.28 1.21 11.28
CA GLY A 78 -7.01 1.02 12.71
C GLY A 78 -6.34 -0.32 13.08
N LYS A 79 -6.01 -0.48 14.37
CA LYS A 79 -5.27 -1.64 14.88
C LYS A 79 -5.99 -2.97 14.60
N GLY A 80 -5.29 -3.85 13.89
CA GLY A 80 -5.77 -5.20 13.56
C GLY A 80 -6.60 -5.28 12.28
N ASP A 81 -6.79 -4.17 11.57
CA ASP A 81 -7.43 -4.20 10.26
C ASP A 81 -6.53 -4.92 9.24
N PRO A 82 -7.05 -5.90 8.49
CA PRO A 82 -6.28 -6.65 7.51
C PRO A 82 -5.78 -5.81 6.32
N GLY A 83 -6.31 -4.60 6.12
CA GLY A 83 -5.84 -3.60 5.16
C GLY A 83 -4.77 -2.66 5.72
N ALA A 84 -4.48 -2.69 7.02
CA ALA A 84 -3.37 -1.97 7.64
C ALA A 84 -2.03 -2.74 7.50
N VAL A 85 -1.77 -3.27 6.30
CA VAL A 85 -0.54 -4.04 6.03
C VAL A 85 0.65 -3.10 5.91
N ILE A 86 1.79 -3.56 6.41
CA ILE A 86 3.08 -2.92 6.24
C ILE A 86 3.95 -3.85 5.40
N ASP A 87 4.28 -3.40 4.19
CA ASP A 87 5.21 -4.08 3.31
C ASP A 87 6.64 -3.62 3.61
N VAL A 88 7.56 -4.57 3.81
CA VAL A 88 8.96 -4.31 4.14
C VAL A 88 9.82 -4.56 2.90
N ALA A 89 10.49 -3.52 2.42
CA ALA A 89 11.55 -3.67 1.42
C ALA A 89 12.83 -4.14 2.12
N ALA A 90 13.44 -5.20 1.60
CA ALA A 90 14.67 -5.78 2.13
C ALA A 90 15.66 -6.05 0.99
N VAL A 91 16.94 -6.06 1.35
CA VAL A 91 18.05 -6.38 0.46
C VAL A 91 18.89 -7.49 1.11
N GLY A 92 19.51 -8.36 0.31
CA GLY A 92 20.34 -9.45 0.81
C GLY A 92 21.41 -9.88 -0.20
N ILE A 93 22.50 -10.45 0.30
CA ILE A 93 23.59 -10.98 -0.52
C ILE A 93 23.27 -12.40 -0.97
N ILE A 94 23.45 -12.67 -2.25
CA ILE A 94 23.31 -14.02 -2.80
C ILE A 94 24.55 -14.84 -2.41
N LYS A 95 24.34 -15.96 -1.71
CA LYS A 95 25.44 -16.81 -1.19
C LYS A 95 26.44 -17.28 -2.25
N SER A 96 26.01 -17.43 -3.50
CA SER A 96 26.85 -17.90 -4.61
C SER A 96 27.56 -16.79 -5.38
N THR A 97 27.52 -15.53 -4.92
CA THR A 97 28.23 -14.45 -5.63
C THR A 97 29.75 -14.64 -5.50
N GLU A 98 30.46 -14.44 -6.61
CA GLU A 98 31.92 -14.38 -6.65
C GLU A 98 32.45 -13.05 -6.09
N ASN A 99 31.58 -12.04 -5.95
CA ASN A 99 31.91 -10.69 -5.51
C ASN A 99 31.40 -10.40 -4.08
N GLN A 100 31.69 -11.28 -3.12
CA GLN A 100 31.20 -11.18 -1.74
C GLN A 100 31.56 -9.83 -1.10
N ASP A 101 32.84 -9.46 -1.10
CA ASP A 101 33.33 -8.22 -0.48
C ASP A 101 32.67 -6.96 -1.08
N THR A 102 32.37 -6.97 -2.38
CA THR A 102 31.70 -5.84 -3.05
C THR A 102 30.22 -5.81 -2.69
N ALA A 103 29.56 -6.96 -2.59
CA ALA A 103 28.17 -7.04 -2.16
C ALA A 103 28.00 -6.62 -0.69
N GLU A 104 28.92 -7.03 0.20
CA GLU A 104 28.93 -6.63 1.62
C GLU A 104 29.13 -5.12 1.76
N ARG A 105 30.12 -4.54 1.06
CA ARG A 105 30.31 -3.08 1.03
C ARG A 105 29.09 -2.36 0.47
N GLY A 106 28.47 -2.90 -0.59
CA GLY A 106 27.26 -2.34 -1.17
C GLY A 106 26.09 -2.30 -0.17
N LEU A 107 25.92 -3.34 0.63
CA LEU A 107 24.92 -3.38 1.70
C LEU A 107 25.24 -2.41 2.85
N LEU A 108 26.49 -2.35 3.28
CA LEU A 108 26.89 -1.44 4.37
C LEU A 108 26.79 0.04 3.97
N ASN A 109 26.89 0.33 2.68
CA ASN A 109 26.82 1.69 2.14
C ASN A 109 25.43 2.07 1.63
N THR A 110 24.40 1.22 1.80
CA THR A 110 23.01 1.57 1.48
C THR A 110 22.39 2.30 2.67
N CYS A 111 22.62 3.61 2.75
CA CYS A 111 21.93 4.56 3.62
C CYS A 111 21.61 5.84 2.84
#